data_AF-A0A0Q8XMW7-F1
#
_entry.id   AF-A0A0Q8XMW7-F1
#
_cell.length_a   1.000
_cell.length_b   1.000
_cell.length_c   1.000
_cell.angle_alpha   90.00
_cell.angle_beta   90.00
_cell.angle_gamma   90.00
#
_symmetry.space_group_name_H-M   'P 1'
#
loop_
_entity.id
_entity.type
_entity.pdbx_description
1 polymer ?
#
loop_
_entity_poly.entity_id
_entity_poly.type
_entity_poly.pdbx_seq_one_letter_code
_entity_poly.pdbx_strand_id
1 'polypeptide(L)'
;MTPEFPRPHRLDQIGAGETNVTVEANETERAALARRFDLVALDRLAASFALRRDAAGVRASGHLSAAVTQSCGVTGDPLPAKIEEDFAIRFLTEPTEDESHDEIELAEEDLDTVFYTGSALDLGEAAAETLALALDPFPRSPNAAEVLKQAGVISEEEAGPFGALAALKDKLGKK
;
A
#
# COMPACT_ATOMS: atom_id res chain seq x y z
N MET A 1 -13.42 14.45 0.22
CA MET A 1 -12.59 14.93 -0.92
C MET A 1 -13.07 14.21 -2.18
N THR A 2 -12.84 14.76 -3.37
CA THR A 2 -13.17 14.05 -4.62
C THR A 2 -11.98 13.16 -5.01
N PRO A 3 -12.18 11.85 -5.24
CA PRO A 3 -11.13 10.95 -5.69
C PRO A 3 -10.43 11.42 -6.97
N GLU A 4 -9.11 11.25 -7.05
CA GLU A 4 -8.31 11.62 -8.23
C GLU A 4 -8.53 10.67 -9.41
N PHE A 5 -8.87 9.41 -9.12
CA PHE A 5 -9.03 8.34 -10.09
C PHE A 5 -10.40 7.66 -9.89
N PRO A 6 -11.53 8.37 -10.10
CA PRO A 6 -12.85 7.81 -9.81
C PRO A 6 -13.24 6.76 -10.86
N ARG A 7 -13.63 5.57 -10.41
CA ARG A 7 -14.20 4.50 -11.25
C ARG A 7 -15.44 3.91 -10.57
N PRO A 8 -16.54 4.69 -10.50
CA PRO A 8 -17.77 4.24 -9.86
C PRO A 8 -18.37 3.05 -10.63
N HIS A 9 -18.45 1.91 -9.95
CA HIS A 9 -19.12 0.72 -10.45
C HIS A 9 -20.43 0.54 -9.69
N ARG A 10 -21.55 0.58 -10.42
CA ARG A 10 -22.86 0.50 -9.77
C ARG A 10 -23.08 -0.90 -9.24
N LEU A 11 -23.65 -0.94 -8.05
CA LEU A 11 -24.01 -2.16 -7.36
C LEU A 11 -24.93 -3.06 -8.21
N ASP A 12 -25.94 -2.49 -8.87
CA ASP A 12 -26.88 -3.23 -9.72
C ASP A 12 -26.26 -3.82 -11.01
N GLN A 13 -25.04 -3.44 -11.36
CA GLN A 13 -24.28 -4.03 -12.47
C GLN A 13 -23.50 -5.27 -12.05
N ILE A 14 -23.34 -5.51 -10.74
CA ILE A 14 -22.75 -6.73 -10.21
C ILE A 14 -23.83 -7.80 -10.20
N GLY A 15 -23.73 -8.74 -11.14
CA GLY A 15 -24.69 -9.82 -11.32
C GLY A 15 -24.67 -10.85 -10.18
N ALA A 16 -25.46 -11.91 -10.33
CA ALA A 16 -25.45 -13.05 -9.40
C ALA A 16 -24.16 -13.90 -9.48
N GLY A 17 -23.43 -13.78 -10.59
CA GLY A 17 -22.12 -14.41 -10.80
C GLY A 17 -20.97 -13.43 -10.57
N GLU A 18 -19.76 -13.87 -10.90
CA GLU A 18 -18.58 -13.01 -10.89
C GLU A 18 -18.66 -11.96 -12.00
N THR A 19 -18.36 -10.71 -11.64
CA THR A 19 -18.28 -9.58 -12.58
C THR A 19 -16.84 -9.10 -12.63
N ASN A 20 -16.22 -9.20 -13.81
CA ASN A 20 -14.83 -8.80 -14.01
C ASN A 20 -14.74 -7.35 -14.51
N VAL A 21 -13.94 -6.52 -13.84
CA VAL A 21 -13.77 -5.10 -14.16
C VAL A 21 -12.28 -4.77 -14.20
N THR A 22 -11.86 -3.96 -15.16
CA THR A 22 -10.49 -3.44 -15.23
C THR A 22 -10.52 -1.92 -15.20
N VAL A 23 -9.55 -1.34 -14.51
CA VAL A 23 -9.39 0.11 -14.40
C VAL A 23 -7.93 0.47 -14.65
N GLU A 24 -7.71 1.60 -15.31
CA GLU A 24 -6.37 2.15 -15.55
C GLU A 24 -6.42 3.68 -15.40
N ALA A 25 -5.45 4.22 -14.69
CA ALA A 25 -5.31 5.64 -14.44
C ALA A 25 -4.65 6.33 -15.65
N ASN A 26 -5.26 7.41 -16.13
CA ASN A 26 -4.69 8.25 -17.18
C ASN A 26 -3.57 9.14 -16.63
N GLU A 27 -2.88 9.87 -17.52
CA GLU A 27 -1.73 10.72 -17.14
C GLU A 27 -2.07 11.78 -16.08
N THR A 28 -3.24 12.41 -16.17
CA THR A 28 -3.66 13.45 -15.21
C THR A 28 -3.98 12.84 -13.85
N GLU A 29 -4.67 11.70 -13.84
CA GLU A 29 -5.00 10.96 -12.60
C GLU A 29 -3.71 10.46 -11.93
N ARG A 30 -2.77 9.91 -12.71
CA ARG A 30 -1.47 9.47 -12.19
C ARG A 30 -0.65 10.62 -11.60
N ALA A 31 -0.63 11.78 -12.25
CA ALA A 31 0.05 12.96 -11.74
C ALA A 31 -0.57 13.47 -10.42
N ALA A 32 -1.90 13.36 -10.27
CA ALA A 32 -2.58 13.74 -9.04
C ALA A 32 -2.30 12.74 -7.90
N LEU A 33 -2.36 11.44 -8.19
CA LEU A 33 -2.03 10.38 -7.23
C LEU A 33 -0.57 10.42 -6.80
N ALA A 34 0.37 10.69 -7.72
CA ALA A 34 1.78 10.86 -7.38
C ALA A 34 1.99 11.99 -6.35
N ARG A 35 1.22 13.08 -6.44
CA ARG A 35 1.27 14.16 -5.44
C ARG A 35 0.68 13.73 -4.10
N ARG A 36 -0.44 13.00 -4.11
CA ARG A 36 -1.10 12.49 -2.90
C ARG A 36 -0.18 11.54 -2.12
N PHE A 37 0.57 10.69 -2.82
CA PHE A 37 1.45 9.67 -2.24
C PHE A 37 2.92 10.08 -2.14
N ASP A 38 3.25 11.36 -2.38
CA ASP A 38 4.62 11.89 -2.36
C ASP A 38 5.62 11.08 -3.23
N LEU A 39 5.17 10.66 -4.40
CA LEU A 39 5.98 9.95 -5.39
C LEU A 39 6.71 10.93 -6.30
N VAL A 40 7.92 10.58 -6.70
CA VAL A 40 8.65 11.29 -7.76
C VAL A 40 7.91 11.12 -9.08
N ALA A 41 7.41 9.92 -9.37
CA ALA A 41 6.60 9.64 -10.55
C ALA A 41 5.67 8.44 -10.35
N LEU A 42 4.55 8.44 -11.07
CA LEU A 42 3.66 7.29 -11.25
C LEU A 42 3.44 7.10 -12.76
N ASP A 43 4.18 6.16 -13.33
CA ASP A 43 4.18 5.91 -14.77
C ASP A 43 3.00 5.04 -15.20
N ARG A 44 2.55 4.15 -14.30
CA ARG A 44 1.41 3.25 -14.53
C ARG A 44 0.69 2.93 -13.22
N LEU A 45 -0.64 2.86 -13.31
CA LEU A 45 -1.50 2.25 -12.29
C LEU A 45 -2.69 1.60 -13.00
N ALA A 46 -2.78 0.28 -12.91
CA ALA A 46 -3.89 -0.51 -13.42
C ALA A 46 -4.28 -1.59 -12.42
N ALA A 47 -5.57 -1.91 -12.36
CA ALA A 47 -6.07 -2.99 -11.51
C ALA A 47 -7.16 -3.79 -12.23
N SER A 48 -7.19 -5.08 -11.95
CA SER A 48 -8.24 -6.01 -12.37
C SER A 48 -8.97 -6.52 -11.15
N PHE A 49 -10.30 -6.55 -11.22
CA PHE A 49 -11.20 -6.90 -10.14
C PHE A 49 -12.13 -8.02 -10.58
N ALA A 50 -12.30 -9.02 -9.72
CA ALA A 50 -13.37 -10.00 -9.74
C ALA A 50 -14.35 -9.67 -8.61
N LEU A 51 -15.52 -9.16 -8.96
CA LEU A 51 -16.54 -8.70 -8.01
C LEU A 51 -17.61 -9.77 -7.82
N ARG A 52 -17.98 -10.04 -6.57
CA ARG A 52 -19.07 -10.93 -6.22
C ARG A 52 -19.90 -10.36 -5.07
N ARG A 53 -21.22 -10.38 -5.24
CA ARG A 53 -22.18 -10.00 -4.20
C ARG A 53 -22.51 -11.18 -3.29
N ASP A 54 -22.56 -10.91 -1.99
CA ASP A 54 -23.10 -11.81 -0.98
C ASP A 54 -24.12 -11.08 -0.09
N ALA A 55 -24.61 -11.75 0.96
CA ALA A 55 -25.64 -11.21 1.84
C ALA A 55 -25.17 -10.00 2.67
N ALA A 56 -23.86 -9.86 2.90
CA ALA A 56 -23.28 -8.82 3.75
C ALA A 56 -22.72 -7.65 2.94
N GLY A 57 -22.33 -7.87 1.68
CA GLY A 57 -21.82 -6.79 0.84
C GLY A 57 -21.27 -7.28 -0.49
N VAL A 58 -20.14 -6.70 -0.90
CA VAL A 58 -19.43 -7.09 -2.13
C VAL A 58 -18.02 -7.52 -1.77
N ARG A 59 -17.61 -8.70 -2.24
CA ARG A 59 -16.21 -9.13 -2.22
C ARG A 59 -15.57 -8.77 -3.55
N ALA A 60 -14.36 -8.24 -3.47
CA ALA A 60 -13.54 -7.91 -4.61
C ALA A 60 -12.17 -8.55 -4.42
N SER A 61 -11.80 -9.49 -5.28
CA SER A 61 -10.42 -9.97 -5.38
C SER A 61 -9.81 -9.46 -6.66
N GLY A 62 -8.50 -9.31 -6.71
CA GLY A 62 -7.88 -8.71 -7.88
C GLY A 62 -6.37 -8.69 -7.86
N HIS A 63 -5.85 -8.06 -8.89
CA HIS A 63 -4.42 -7.84 -9.08
C HIS A 63 -4.17 -6.40 -9.52
N LEU A 64 -3.22 -5.74 -8.87
CA LEU A 64 -2.78 -4.37 -9.13
C LEU A 64 -1.38 -4.39 -9.71
N SER A 65 -1.20 -3.66 -10.83
CA SER A 65 0.10 -3.46 -11.49
C SER A 65 0.40 -1.97 -11.56
N ALA A 66 1.52 -1.57 -10.97
CA ALA A 66 1.97 -0.17 -10.97
C ALA A 66 3.47 -0.04 -11.24
N ALA A 67 3.84 1.08 -11.84
CA ALA A 67 5.23 1.50 -12.02
C ALA A 67 5.39 2.86 -11.35
N VAL A 68 6.17 2.87 -10.26
CA VAL A 68 6.36 4.02 -9.39
C VAL A 68 7.83 4.43 -9.34
N THR A 69 8.09 5.69 -9.05
CA THR A 69 9.41 6.14 -8.64
C THR A 69 9.27 6.80 -7.27
N GLN A 70 9.88 6.21 -6.25
CA GLN A 70 9.94 6.76 -4.90
C GLN A 70 11.26 7.53 -4.70
N SER A 71 11.30 8.47 -3.77
CA SER A 71 12.55 9.13 -3.36
C SER A 71 13.24 8.30 -2.28
N CYS A 72 14.56 8.11 -2.36
CA CYS A 72 15.29 7.43 -1.30
C CYS A 72 15.13 8.19 0.02
N GLY A 73 14.68 7.52 1.08
CA GLY A 73 14.55 8.14 2.41
C GLY A 73 15.88 8.60 3.02
N VAL A 74 17.02 8.18 2.45
CA VAL A 74 18.37 8.56 2.90
C VAL A 74 19.01 9.58 1.96
N THR A 75 19.05 9.28 0.66
CA THR A 75 19.83 10.08 -0.31
C THR A 75 18.98 11.09 -1.09
N GLY A 76 17.66 10.91 -1.11
CA GLY A 76 16.75 11.65 -1.99
C GLY A 76 16.80 11.23 -3.46
N ASP A 77 17.63 10.25 -3.83
CA ASP A 77 17.74 9.79 -5.21
C ASP A 77 16.45 9.11 -5.67
N PRO A 78 16.06 9.23 -6.96
CA PRO A 78 14.90 8.53 -7.49
C PRO A 78 15.14 7.01 -7.58
N LEU A 79 14.20 6.23 -7.04
CA LEU A 79 14.17 4.77 -7.10
C LEU A 79 12.95 4.28 -7.88
N PRO A 80 13.11 3.82 -9.12
CA PRO A 80 12.05 3.15 -9.84
C PRO A 80 11.75 1.79 -9.22
N ALA A 81 10.47 1.48 -9.04
CA ALA A 81 9.98 0.20 -8.56
C ALA A 81 8.75 -0.25 -9.36
N LYS A 82 8.56 -1.56 -9.47
CA LYS A 82 7.34 -2.17 -9.99
C LYS A 82 6.61 -2.81 -8.82
N ILE A 83 5.32 -2.55 -8.74
CA ILE A 83 4.43 -3.13 -7.74
C ILE A 83 3.44 -4.02 -8.49
N GLU A 84 3.39 -5.28 -8.07
CA GLU A 84 2.47 -6.29 -8.57
C GLU A 84 1.86 -6.93 -7.32
N GLU A 85 0.64 -6.54 -6.97
CA GLU A 85 0.02 -6.87 -5.68
C GLU A 85 -1.33 -7.57 -5.90
N ASP A 86 -1.49 -8.77 -5.36
CA ASP A 86 -2.79 -9.43 -5.27
C ASP A 86 -3.54 -8.88 -4.05
N PHE A 87 -4.81 -8.55 -4.21
CA PHE A 87 -5.61 -7.99 -3.12
C PHE A 87 -6.96 -8.67 -3.01
N ALA A 88 -7.52 -8.62 -1.81
CA ALA A 88 -8.88 -9.05 -1.53
C ALA A 88 -9.53 -8.08 -0.53
N ILE A 89 -10.57 -7.39 -0.99
CA ILE A 89 -11.25 -6.31 -0.28
C ILE A 89 -12.72 -6.69 -0.11
N ARG A 90 -13.28 -6.35 1.04
CA ARG A 90 -14.70 -6.43 1.32
C ARG A 90 -15.31 -5.03 1.38
N PHE A 91 -16.23 -4.77 0.47
CA PHE A 91 -17.03 -3.56 0.48
C PHE A 91 -18.29 -3.75 1.32
N LEU A 92 -18.41 -2.98 2.39
CA LEU A 92 -19.57 -2.97 3.29
C LEU A 92 -20.22 -1.59 3.29
N THR A 93 -21.51 -1.53 3.60
CA THR A 93 -22.16 -0.25 3.90
C THR A 93 -21.60 0.31 5.19
N GLU A 94 -21.47 1.63 5.28
CA GLU A 94 -21.06 2.29 6.52
C GLU A 94 -22.00 1.89 7.68
N PRO A 95 -21.45 1.39 8.80
CA PRO A 95 -22.26 0.97 9.95
C PRO A 95 -22.96 2.16 10.58
N THR A 96 -24.15 1.93 11.12
CA THR A 96 -24.84 2.96 11.90
C THR A 96 -24.21 3.09 13.30
N GLU A 97 -24.35 4.25 13.96
CA GLU A 97 -23.73 4.52 15.27
C GLU A 97 -24.07 3.43 16.31
N ASP A 98 -25.30 2.89 16.27
CA ASP A 98 -25.76 1.83 17.17
C ASP A 98 -25.08 0.46 16.93
N GLU A 99 -24.59 0.18 15.71
CA GLU A 99 -23.90 -1.07 15.34
C GLU A 99 -22.39 -1.04 15.65
N SER A 100 -21.84 0.15 15.93
CA SER A 100 -20.41 0.34 16.19
C SER A 100 -19.96 -0.04 17.61
N HIS A 101 -20.93 -0.35 18.50
CA HIS A 101 -20.69 -0.66 19.91
C HIS A 101 -20.46 -2.16 20.18
N ASP A 102 -20.63 -3.03 19.18
CA ASP A 102 -20.34 -4.45 19.30
C ASP A 102 -18.82 -4.69 19.20
N GLU A 103 -18.27 -5.55 20.06
CA GLU A 103 -16.86 -5.96 19.98
C GLU A 103 -16.65 -6.74 18.68
N ILE A 104 -15.83 -6.20 17.77
CA ILE A 104 -15.46 -6.85 16.51
C ILE A 104 -14.18 -7.66 16.76
N GLU A 105 -14.31 -8.99 16.79
CA GLU A 105 -13.15 -9.89 16.76
C GLU A 105 -12.58 -9.96 15.34
N LEU A 106 -11.38 -9.42 15.13
CA LEU A 106 -10.65 -9.51 13.87
C LEU A 106 -9.92 -10.85 13.78
N ALA A 107 -10.21 -11.65 12.75
CA ALA A 107 -9.49 -12.87 12.42
C ALA A 107 -8.42 -12.60 11.35
N GLU A 108 -7.36 -13.44 11.30
CA GLU A 108 -6.32 -13.34 10.25
C GLU A 108 -6.85 -13.53 8.83
N GLU A 109 -8.00 -14.21 8.68
CA GLU A 109 -8.65 -14.47 7.40
C GLU A 109 -9.66 -13.39 7.00
N ASP A 110 -9.80 -12.34 7.81
CA ASP A 110 -10.64 -11.19 7.46
C ASP A 110 -9.99 -10.39 6.34
N LEU A 111 -10.81 -10.05 5.35
CA LEU A 111 -10.42 -9.16 4.27
C LEU A 111 -10.37 -7.72 4.75
N ASP A 112 -9.51 -6.93 4.12
CA ASP A 112 -9.54 -5.48 4.26
C ASP A 112 -10.94 -4.97 3.95
N THR A 113 -11.49 -4.17 4.85
CA THR A 113 -12.86 -3.66 4.72
C THR A 113 -12.84 -2.21 4.26
N VAL A 114 -13.55 -1.94 3.18
CA VAL A 114 -13.77 -0.59 2.65
C VAL A 114 -15.25 -0.25 2.76
N PHE A 115 -15.57 0.81 3.48
CA PHE A 115 -16.95 1.27 3.59
C PHE A 115 -17.33 2.10 2.36
N TYR A 116 -18.54 1.89 1.86
CA TYR A 116 -19.11 2.69 0.78
C TYR A 116 -20.45 3.29 1.19
N THR A 117 -20.77 4.42 0.55
CA THR A 117 -22.07 5.10 0.68
C THR A 117 -22.80 5.10 -0.65
N GLY A 118 -24.13 5.08 -0.61
CA GLY A 118 -24.96 5.13 -1.82
C GLY A 118 -25.02 3.79 -2.56
N SER A 119 -24.92 3.83 -3.89
CA SER A 119 -25.25 2.69 -4.78
C SER A 119 -24.12 2.28 -5.73
N ALA A 120 -22.90 2.75 -5.49
CA ALA A 120 -21.73 2.41 -6.31
C ALA A 120 -20.48 2.26 -5.43
N LEU A 121 -19.57 1.41 -5.90
CA LEU A 121 -18.23 1.25 -5.34
C LEU A 121 -17.26 2.06 -6.19
N ASP A 122 -16.35 2.81 -5.58
CA ASP A 122 -15.28 3.47 -6.34
C ASP A 122 -14.07 2.53 -6.45
N LEU A 123 -13.99 1.79 -7.56
CA LEU A 123 -12.92 0.82 -7.78
C LEU A 123 -11.56 1.50 -8.03
N GLY A 124 -11.56 2.76 -8.46
CA GLY A 124 -10.34 3.48 -8.73
C GLY A 124 -9.74 4.05 -7.44
N GLU A 125 -10.59 4.50 -6.51
CA GLU A 125 -10.13 4.82 -5.15
C GLU A 125 -9.61 3.56 -4.44
N ALA A 126 -10.32 2.44 -4.52
CA ALA A 126 -9.84 1.18 -3.94
C ALA A 126 -8.47 0.77 -4.50
N ALA A 127 -8.26 0.88 -5.82
CA ALA A 127 -6.95 0.62 -6.43
C ALA A 127 -5.87 1.62 -5.96
N ALA A 128 -6.22 2.89 -5.76
CA ALA A 128 -5.29 3.90 -5.27
C ALA A 128 -4.86 3.63 -3.82
N GLU A 129 -5.79 3.23 -2.95
CA GLU A 129 -5.52 2.84 -1.57
C GLU A 129 -4.66 1.57 -1.50
N THR A 130 -4.97 0.54 -2.31
CA THR A 130 -4.14 -0.66 -2.42
C THR A 130 -2.71 -0.31 -2.85
N LEU A 131 -2.55 0.56 -3.85
CA LEU A 131 -1.21 1.05 -4.22
C LEU A 131 -0.50 1.69 -3.03
N ALA A 132 -1.19 2.58 -2.31
CA ALA A 132 -0.60 3.31 -1.18
C ALA A 132 -0.09 2.36 -0.09
N LEU A 133 -0.83 1.28 0.20
CA LEU A 133 -0.44 0.24 1.15
C LEU A 133 0.74 -0.62 0.67
N ALA A 134 0.87 -0.79 -0.65
CA ALA A 134 1.95 -1.58 -1.26
C ALA A 134 3.27 -0.82 -1.46
N LEU A 135 3.28 0.51 -1.27
CA LEU A 135 4.52 1.31 -1.36
C LEU A 135 5.50 0.94 -0.25
N ASP A 136 6.80 0.91 -0.55
CA ASP A 136 7.83 0.76 0.47
C ASP A 136 7.80 1.99 1.39
N PRO A 137 7.57 1.86 2.70
CA PRO A 137 7.56 3.01 3.61
C PRO A 137 8.95 3.62 3.81
N PHE A 138 10.03 2.89 3.53
CA PHE A 138 11.42 3.33 3.74
C PHE A 138 12.33 2.93 2.56
N PRO A 139 12.07 3.43 1.34
CA PRO A 139 12.82 3.05 0.15
C PRO A 139 14.28 3.49 0.27
N ARG A 140 15.20 2.54 0.07
CA ARG A 140 16.66 2.77 0.22
C ARG A 140 17.41 2.38 -1.04
N SER A 141 18.25 3.31 -1.53
CA SER A 141 19.16 3.04 -2.64
C SER A 141 20.32 2.14 -2.19
N PRO A 142 21.02 1.46 -3.11
CA PRO A 142 22.20 0.66 -2.76
C PRO A 142 23.30 1.46 -2.04
N ASN A 143 23.37 2.77 -2.28
CA ASN A 143 24.34 3.67 -1.64
C ASN A 143 23.88 4.19 -0.26
N ALA A 144 22.64 3.91 0.16
CA ALA A 144 22.09 4.44 1.41
C ALA A 144 22.95 4.06 2.63
N ALA A 145 23.49 2.84 2.68
CA ALA A 145 24.33 2.38 3.79
C ALA A 145 25.64 3.18 3.92
N GLU A 146 26.28 3.51 2.79
CA GLU A 146 27.53 4.29 2.80
C GLU A 146 27.27 5.74 3.23
N VAL A 147 26.18 6.34 2.73
CA VAL A 147 25.77 7.71 3.10
C VAL A 147 25.43 7.80 4.58
N LEU A 148 24.69 6.83 5.12
CA LEU A 148 24.39 6.74 6.55
C LEU A 148 25.68 6.66 7.38
N LYS A 149 26.63 5.81 6.98
CA LYS A 149 27.92 5.68 7.66
C LYS A 149 28.74 6.97 7.62
N GLN A 150 28.77 7.68 6.49
CA GLN A 150 29.44 8.98 6.37
C GLN A 150 28.78 10.05 7.24
N ALA A 151 27.47 9.98 7.44
CA ALA A 151 26.72 10.82 8.38
C ALA A 151 26.91 10.42 9.85
N GLY A 152 27.73 9.39 10.14
CA GLY A 152 28.01 8.92 11.50
C GLY A 152 26.94 7.99 12.08
N VAL A 153 26.02 7.49 11.25
CA VAL A 153 25.05 6.46 11.67
C VAL A 153 25.78 5.12 11.76
N ILE A 154 25.77 4.54 12.95
CA ILE A 154 26.37 3.24 13.26
C ILE A 154 25.34 2.12 13.09
N SER A 155 25.80 0.89 12.85
CA SER A 155 24.90 -0.27 12.74
C SER A 155 24.30 -0.66 14.10
N GLU A 156 23.24 -1.46 14.10
CA GLU A 156 22.66 -2.00 15.34
C GLU A 156 23.67 -2.85 16.13
N GLU A 157 24.54 -3.59 15.44
CA GLU A 157 25.61 -4.35 16.08
C GLU A 157 26.64 -3.45 16.76
N GLU A 158 26.97 -2.31 16.14
CA GLU A 158 27.89 -1.31 16.71
C GLU A 158 27.25 -0.57 17.89
N ALA A 159 25.93 -0.32 17.84
CA ALA A 159 25.17 0.28 18.92
C ALA A 159 24.90 -0.69 20.10
N GLY A 160 25.01 -2.00 19.86
CA GLY A 160 24.75 -3.04 20.85
C GLY A 160 25.77 -3.09 22.00
N PRO A 161 25.46 -3.83 23.09
CA PRO A 161 26.25 -3.86 24.32
C PRO A 161 27.70 -4.34 24.13
N PHE A 162 27.96 -5.13 23.09
CA PHE A 162 29.30 -5.60 22.74
C PHE A 162 30.02 -4.71 21.72
N GLY A 163 29.31 -3.84 20.99
CA GLY A 163 29.90 -2.87 20.07
C GLY A 163 30.75 -1.84 20.81
N ALA A 164 30.22 -1.32 21.93
CA ALA A 164 30.96 -0.45 22.85
C ALA A 164 32.21 -1.12 23.49
N LEU A 165 32.25 -2.47 23.49
CA LEU A 165 33.33 -3.28 24.07
C LEU A 165 34.17 -4.00 23.01
N ALA A 166 34.01 -3.68 21.72
CA ALA A 166 34.73 -4.36 20.64
C ALA A 166 36.25 -4.27 20.83
N ALA A 167 36.75 -3.10 21.24
CA ALA A 167 38.16 -2.89 21.56
C ALA A 167 38.67 -3.72 22.76
N LEU A 168 37.78 -4.14 23.67
CA LEU A 168 38.12 -5.02 24.80
C LEU A 168 38.17 -6.49 24.35
N LYS A 169 37.25 -6.91 23.47
CA LYS A 169 37.22 -8.25 22.87
C LYS A 169 38.51 -8.54 22.07
N ASP A 170 38.97 -7.58 21.28
CA ASP A 170 40.21 -7.70 20.49
C ASP A 170 41.46 -7.86 21.36
N LYS A 171 41.46 -7.27 22.56
CA LYS A 171 42.56 -7.43 23.53
C LYS A 171 42.52 -8.78 24.25
N LEU A 172 41.34 -9.34 24.47
CA LEU A 172 41.16 -10.63 25.15
C LEU A 172 41.43 -11.83 24.22
N GLY A 173 41.17 -11.72 22.91
CA GLY A 173 41.40 -12.79 21.93
C GLY A 173 42.84 -12.90 21.40
N LYS A 174 43.73 -11.96 21.74
CA LYS A 174 45.16 -11.97 21.34
C LYS A 174 46.07 -12.64 22.39
N LYS A 175 45.50 -13.43 23.31
CA LYS A 175 46.19 -14.10 24.40
C LYS A 175 45.97 -15.60 24.30
#